data_AF-A0A3S4RK76-F1
#
_entry.id   AF-A0A3S4RK76-F1
#
_cell.length_a   1.000
_cell.length_b   1.000
_cell.length_c   1.000
_cell.angle_alpha   90.00
_cell.angle_beta   90.00
_cell.angle_gamma   90.00
#
_symmetry.space_group_name_H-M   'P 1'
#
loop_
_entity.id
_entity.type
_entity.pdbx_description
1 polymer ?
#
loop_
_entity_poly.entity_id
_entity_poly.type
_entity_poly.pdbx_seq_one_letter_code
_entity_poly.pdbx_strand_id
1 'polypeptide(L)'
;MSSPTCEMTKLAVPCHVEDPDLWFAEDPRDLDRAKALCAECPLRRECLNAALERQEPWGVWGGEILDRGSVIARKRPRGRPRKDAEETVAA
;
A
#
# COMPACT_ATOMS: atom_id res chain seq x y z
N MET A 1 8.68 14.41 -41.90
CA MET A 1 8.72 15.06 -40.57
C MET A 1 7.86 14.23 -39.64
N SER A 2 8.43 13.16 -39.07
CA SER A 2 7.73 12.30 -38.12
C SER A 2 8.45 12.43 -36.81
N SER A 3 7.94 13.29 -35.93
CA SER A 3 8.44 13.41 -34.57
C SER A 3 8.29 12.07 -33.86
N PRO A 4 9.36 11.47 -33.31
CA PRO A 4 9.22 10.31 -32.44
C PRO A 4 8.52 10.81 -31.19
N THR A 5 7.26 10.44 -31.05
CA THR A 5 6.46 10.77 -29.88
C THR A 5 7.10 10.04 -28.71
N CYS A 6 7.74 10.82 -27.85
CA CYS A 6 7.82 10.61 -26.41
C CYS A 6 7.80 9.12 -26.03
N GLU A 7 8.94 8.47 -26.16
CA GLU A 7 9.17 7.19 -25.49
C GLU A 7 9.26 7.51 -24.00
N MET A 8 8.08 7.62 -23.39
CA MET A 8 7.87 7.88 -21.98
C MET A 8 8.53 6.74 -21.25
N THR A 9 9.73 6.99 -20.72
CA THR A 9 10.43 6.07 -19.85
C THR A 9 9.52 5.85 -18.65
N LYS A 10 8.66 4.81 -18.71
CA LYS A 10 7.86 4.40 -17.57
C LYS A 10 8.87 4.02 -16.51
N LEU A 11 9.04 4.89 -15.53
CA LEU A 11 9.68 4.54 -14.27
C LEU A 11 9.00 3.22 -13.85
N ALA A 12 9.79 2.16 -13.75
CA ALA A 12 9.30 0.84 -13.38
C ALA A 12 8.88 0.91 -11.90
N VAL A 13 7.69 1.45 -11.67
CA VAL A 13 7.09 1.52 -10.34
C VAL A 13 6.31 0.22 -10.11
N PRO A 14 6.48 -0.43 -8.95
CA PRO A 14 5.83 -1.71 -8.65
C PRO A 14 4.31 -1.68 -8.89
N CYS A 15 3.65 -0.56 -8.57
CA CYS A 15 2.20 -0.36 -8.76
C CYS A 15 1.72 -0.33 -10.21
N HIS A 16 2.61 -0.25 -11.19
CA HIS A 16 2.26 -0.35 -12.62
C HIS A 16 2.60 -1.72 -13.22
N VAL A 17 3.37 -2.54 -12.49
CA VAL A 17 3.84 -3.85 -12.96
C VAL A 17 2.97 -4.97 -12.40
N GLU A 18 2.57 -4.89 -11.13
CA GLU A 18 1.66 -5.88 -10.55
C GLU A 18 0.20 -5.45 -10.65
N ASP A 19 -0.68 -6.32 -10.16
CA ASP A 19 -2.13 -6.15 -10.17
C ASP A 19 -2.59 -4.94 -9.32
N PRO A 20 -3.25 -3.93 -9.91
CA PRO A 20 -3.78 -2.77 -9.19
C PRO A 20 -4.65 -3.13 -7.98
N ASP A 21 -5.40 -4.23 -8.04
CA ASP A 21 -6.31 -4.66 -6.96
C ASP A 21 -5.54 -4.99 -5.67
N LEU A 22 -4.25 -5.34 -5.77
CA LEU A 22 -3.38 -5.61 -4.61
C LEU A 22 -3.16 -4.36 -3.73
N TRP A 23 -3.05 -3.18 -4.35
CA TRP A 23 -2.89 -1.90 -3.62
C TRP A 23 -4.18 -1.44 -2.94
N PHE A 24 -5.32 -1.93 -3.43
CA PHE A 24 -6.64 -1.67 -2.91
C PHE A 24 -7.28 -2.98 -2.42
N ALA A 25 -6.48 -3.82 -1.75
CA ALA A 25 -6.99 -5.03 -1.14
C ALA A 25 -7.65 -4.73 0.22
N GLU A 26 -8.67 -5.52 0.57
CA GLU A 26 -9.24 -5.44 1.92
C GLU A 26 -8.51 -6.29 2.94
N ASP A 27 -7.84 -7.37 2.48
CA ASP A 27 -7.12 -8.31 3.32
C ASP A 27 -5.79 -7.72 3.81
N PRO A 28 -5.52 -7.76 5.14
CA PRO A 28 -4.27 -7.26 5.69
C PRO A 28 -3.00 -7.90 5.09
N ARG A 29 -3.06 -9.17 4.66
CA ARG A 29 -1.92 -9.90 4.07
C ARG A 29 -1.55 -9.35 2.70
N ASP A 30 -2.56 -9.02 1.91
CA ASP A 30 -2.38 -8.44 0.58
C ASP A 30 -1.89 -7.00 0.67
N LEU A 31 -2.39 -6.22 1.64
CA LEU A 31 -1.87 -4.89 1.96
C LEU A 31 -0.41 -4.93 2.44
N ASP A 32 -0.06 -5.90 3.29
CA ASP A 32 1.33 -6.10 3.72
C ASP A 32 2.23 -6.49 2.53
N ARG A 33 1.73 -7.29 1.59
CA ARG A 33 2.44 -7.63 0.34
C ARG A 33 2.63 -6.40 -0.55
N ALA A 34 1.60 -5.60 -0.79
CA ALA A 34 1.70 -4.34 -1.53
C ALA A 34 2.71 -3.39 -0.88
N LYS A 35 2.71 -3.31 0.45
CA LYS A 35 3.68 -2.51 1.22
C LYS A 35 5.12 -2.98 0.99
N ALA A 36 5.35 -4.29 1.00
CA ALA A 36 6.66 -4.87 0.72
C ALA A 36 7.13 -4.55 -0.71
N LEU A 37 6.25 -4.70 -1.70
CA LEU A 37 6.54 -4.35 -3.10
C LEU A 37 6.86 -2.87 -3.26
N CYS A 38 6.14 -2.01 -2.54
CA CYS A 38 6.35 -0.57 -2.61
C CYS A 38 7.70 -0.13 -2.01
N ALA A 39 8.40 -0.99 -1.24
CA ALA A 39 9.62 -0.62 -0.53
C ALA A 39 10.76 -0.16 -1.46
N GLU A 40 10.83 -0.70 -2.68
CA GLU A 40 11.85 -0.42 -3.69
C GLU A 40 11.50 0.76 -4.59
N CYS A 41 10.30 1.34 -4.45
CA CYS A 41 9.86 2.44 -5.29
C CYS A 41 10.63 3.75 -4.96
N PRO A 42 11.17 4.47 -5.95
CA PRO A 42 11.87 5.74 -5.69
C PRO A 42 10.93 6.88 -5.28
N LEU A 43 9.65 6.81 -5.64
CA LEU A 43 8.66 7.88 -5.44
C LEU A 43 7.84 7.73 -4.17
N ARG A 44 8.25 6.88 -3.23
CA ARG A 44 7.46 6.55 -2.02
C ARG A 44 6.97 7.78 -1.26
N ARG A 45 7.87 8.74 -1.02
CA ARG A 45 7.56 9.96 -0.24
C ARG A 45 6.55 10.85 -0.96
N GLU A 46 6.75 11.08 -2.25
CA GLU A 46 5.85 11.89 -3.08
C GLU A 46 4.48 11.22 -3.23
N CYS A 47 4.46 9.90 -3.45
CA CYS A 47 3.24 9.10 -3.53
C CYS A 47 2.43 9.14 -2.22
N LEU A 48 3.10 9.02 -1.07
CA LEU A 48 2.45 9.14 0.24
C LEU A 48 1.89 10.54 0.46
N ASN A 49 2.66 11.59 0.18
CA ASN A 49 2.20 12.97 0.34
C ASN A 49 0.99 13.26 -0.56
N ALA A 50 1.02 12.83 -1.82
CA ALA A 50 -0.10 12.99 -2.73
C ALA A 50 -1.37 12.27 -2.22
N ALA A 51 -1.24 11.09 -1.64
CA ALA A 51 -2.37 10.36 -1.05
C ALA A 51 -2.97 11.08 0.16
N LEU A 52 -2.11 11.67 1.00
CA LEU A 52 -2.54 12.46 2.16
C LEU A 52 -3.22 13.77 1.76
N GLU A 53 -2.66 14.48 0.77
CA GLU A 53 -3.26 15.70 0.22
C GLU A 53 -4.66 15.44 -0.37
N ARG A 54 -4.83 14.30 -1.04
CA ARG A 54 -6.11 13.87 -1.62
C ARG A 54 -7.07 13.28 -0.59
N GLN A 55 -6.60 13.02 0.63
CA GLN A 55 -7.34 12.29 1.65
C GLN A 55 -7.87 10.95 1.13
N GLU A 56 -7.00 10.20 0.45
CA GLU A 56 -7.37 8.91 -0.13
C GLU A 56 -8.02 8.03 0.94
N PRO A 57 -9.21 7.46 0.66
CA PRO A 57 -10.02 6.85 1.70
C PRO A 57 -9.39 5.55 2.20
N TRP A 58 -8.63 4.84 1.36
CA TRP A 58 -7.95 3.59 1.73
C TRP A 58 -6.92 3.15 0.66
N GLY A 59 -6.10 2.16 1.00
CA GLY A 59 -5.16 1.49 0.09
C GLY A 59 -3.70 1.66 0.50
N VAL A 60 -2.76 1.11 -0.27
CA VAL A 60 -1.31 1.24 -0.03
C VAL A 60 -0.72 2.37 -0.87
N TRP A 61 -0.12 3.35 -0.22
CA TRP A 61 0.50 4.50 -0.85
C TRP A 61 1.88 4.77 -0.23
N GLY A 62 2.90 4.88 -1.06
CA GLY A 62 4.27 5.14 -0.60
C GLY A 62 4.88 4.10 0.36
N GLY A 63 4.31 2.91 0.42
CA GLY A 63 4.68 1.87 1.39
C GLY A 63 3.98 2.03 2.74
N GLU A 64 2.91 2.80 2.81
CA GLU A 64 2.05 2.92 3.99
C GLU A 64 0.61 2.58 3.64
N ILE A 65 -0.14 2.06 4.61
CA ILE A 65 -1.55 1.74 4.44
C ILE A 65 -2.34 2.97 4.88
N LEU A 66 -3.23 3.46 4.03
CA LEU A 66 -4.23 4.44 4.41
C LEU A 66 -5.53 3.73 4.78
N ASP A 67 -6.16 4.23 5.83
CA ASP A 67 -7.54 3.93 6.20
C ASP A 67 -8.19 5.22 6.69
N ARG A 68 -9.31 5.58 6.06
CA ARG A 68 -10.08 6.80 6.34
C ARG A 68 -9.22 8.07 6.28
N GLY A 69 -8.30 8.15 5.31
CA GLY A 69 -7.38 9.27 5.14
C GLY A 69 -6.24 9.37 6.16
N SER A 70 -6.09 8.37 7.03
CA SER A 70 -5.01 8.31 8.02
C SER A 70 -4.06 7.16 7.73
N VAL A 71 -2.77 7.38 7.96
CA VAL A 71 -1.76 6.31 7.85
C VAL A 71 -1.90 5.36 9.03
N ILE A 72 -2.02 4.07 8.72
CA ILE A 72 -2.04 2.98 9.69
C ILE A 72 -0.90 2.01 9.41
N ALA A 73 -0.33 1.43 10.47
CA ALA A 73 0.76 0.47 10.31
C ALA A 73 0.28 -0.86 9.70
N ARG A 74 -0.91 -1.33 10.11
CA ARG A 74 -1.60 -2.54 9.61
C ARG A 74 -3.10 -2.41 9.77
N LYS A 75 -3.87 -2.89 8.79
CA LYS A 75 -5.34 -2.96 8.88
C LYS A 75 -5.74 -4.11 9.81
N ARG A 76 -6.53 -3.81 10.85
CA ARG A 76 -7.05 -4.86 11.74
C ARG A 76 -8.17 -5.60 11.01
N PRO A 77 -8.13 -6.94 10.92
CA PRO A 77 -9.21 -7.69 10.28
C PRO A 77 -10.54 -7.41 10.97
N ARG A 78 -11.61 -7.28 10.17
CA ARG A 78 -12.97 -7.14 10.70
C ARG A 78 -13.37 -8.45 11.37
N GLY A 79 -13.82 -8.38 12.61
CA GLY A 79 -14.22 -9.54 13.40
C GLY A 79 -14.23 -9.23 14.89
N ARG A 80 -14.94 -10.08 15.66
CA ARG A 80 -14.89 -10.05 17.13
C ARG A 80 -13.42 -10.06 17.55
N PRO A 81 -12.97 -9.17 18.46
CA PRO A 81 -11.67 -9.34 19.10
C PRO A 81 -11.53 -10.80 19.54
N ARG A 82 -10.41 -11.47 19.20
CA ARG A 82 -10.15 -12.81 19.72
C ARG A 82 -10.30 -12.73 21.24
N LYS A 83 -11.17 -13.58 21.79
CA LYS A 83 -11.49 -13.56 23.22
C LYS A 83 -10.28 -13.93 24.06
N ASP A 84 -9.28 -14.60 23.49
CA ASP A 84 -8.14 -15.12 24.23
C ASP A 84 -6.84 -14.67 23.54
N ALA A 85 -6.18 -13.70 24.17
CA ALA A 85 -4.77 -13.41 24.01
C ALA A 85 -4.09 -13.67 25.36
N GLU A 86 -4.25 -14.88 25.87
CA GLU A 86 -3.48 -15.37 27.01
C GLU A 86 -3.08 -16.81 26.73
N GLU A 87 -1.93 -16.99 26.09
CA GLU A 87 -1.07 -18.14 26.34
C GLU A 87 0.35 -17.84 25.85
N THR A 88 1.04 -17.00 26.63
CA THR A 88 2.49 -17.02 26.75
C THR A 88 2.79 -17.02 28.24
N VAL A 89 2.91 -18.20 28.87
CA VAL A 89 4.00 -18.58 29.81
C VAL A 89 3.97 -20.11 30.00
N ALA A 90 4.90 -20.84 29.38
CA ALA A 90 5.43 -22.11 29.89
C ALA A 90 6.62 -22.59 29.05
N ALA A 91 7.84 -22.28 29.50
CA ALA A 91 9.02 -23.16 29.53
C ALA A 91 10.21 -22.37 30.09
#